data_AF-A0A973J151-F1
#
_entry.id   AF-A0A973J151-F1
#
_cell.length_a   1.000
_cell.length_b   1.000
_cell.length_c   1.000
_cell.angle_alpha   90.00
_cell.angle_beta   90.00
_cell.angle_gamma   90.00
#
_symmetry.space_group_name_H-M   'P 1'
#
loop_
_entity.id
_entity.type
_entity.pdbx_description
1 polymer ?
#
loop_
_entity_poly.entity_id
_entity_poly.type
_entity_poly.pdbx_seq_one_letter_code
_entity_poly.pdbx_strand_id
1 'polypeptide(L)' 'MIKNSRHVVPRQDGWAVKKSGASRASKVFDTQEDAIKYGRSQAKKESGELYVHRKDGT' A
#
# COMPACT_ATOMS: atom_id res chain seq x y z
N MET A 1 16.08 -9.89 4.45
CA MET A 1 15.52 -8.70 3.75
C MET A 1 14.07 -8.53 4.17
N ILE A 2 13.68 -7.35 4.67
CA ILE A 2 12.37 -7.11 5.29
C ILE A 2 11.27 -7.19 4.22
N LYS A 3 10.53 -8.30 4.20
CA LYS A 3 9.40 -8.55 3.27
C LYS A 3 8.06 -8.03 3.80
N ASN A 4 8.06 -7.33 4.93
CA ASN A 4 6.84 -6.96 5.66
C ASN A 4 6.41 -5.49 5.43
N SER A 5 6.95 -4.82 4.41
CA SER A 5 6.48 -3.48 4.06
C SER A 5 5.26 -3.52 3.14
N ARG A 6 4.34 -2.58 3.38
CA ARG A 6 3.15 -2.33 2.57
C ARG A 6 3.32 -0.98 1.85
N HIS A 7 2.97 -0.95 0.58
CA HIS A 7 3.09 0.21 -0.28
C HIS A 7 1.70 0.61 -0.77
N VAL A 8 1.28 1.84 -0.47
CA VAL A 8 0.11 2.49 -1.06
C VAL A 8 0.61 3.24 -2.30
N VAL A 9 0.23 2.80 -3.48
CA VAL A 9 0.69 3.36 -4.77
C VAL A 9 -0.50 3.88 -5.57
N PRO A 10 -0.36 5.04 -6.24
CA PRO A 10 -1.39 5.52 -7.16
C PRO A 10 -1.54 4.59 -8.37
N ARG A 11 -2.74 4.57 -8.92
CA ARG A 11 -3.09 3.91 -10.19
C ARG A 11 -4.00 4.85 -10.99
N GLN A 12 -4.22 4.50 -12.25
CA GLN A 12 -5.11 5.25 -13.15
C GLN A 12 -6.50 5.49 -12.53
N ASP A 13 -7.07 4.47 -11.88
CA ASP A 13 -8.43 4.52 -11.31
C ASP A 13 -8.44 4.41 -9.77
N GLY A 14 -7.44 4.99 -9.08
CA GLY A 14 -7.42 5.03 -7.62
C GLY A 14 -6.10 4.62 -6.99
N TRP A 15 -6.15 3.75 -5.98
CA TRP A 15 -5.04 3.46 -5.07
C TRP A 15 -4.91 1.98 -4.77
N ALA A 16 -3.72 1.43 -4.98
CA ALA A 16 -3.44 0.03 -4.68
C ALA A 16 -2.54 -0.11 -3.45
N VAL A 17 -2.85 -1.11 -2.62
CA VAL A 17 -1.98 -1.55 -1.54
C VAL A 17 -1.25 -2.80 -1.98
N LYS A 18 0.08 -2.76 -2.03
CA LYS A 18 0.96 -3.86 -2.42
C LYS A 18 1.85 -4.27 -1.25
N LYS A 19 2.20 -5.55 -1.17
CA LYS A 19 3.28 -6.03 -0.29
C LYS A 19 4.61 -5.95 -1.04
N SER A 20 5.70 -5.67 -0.35
CA SER A 20 7.02 -5.62 -0.97
C SER A 20 7.39 -6.94 -1.65
N GLY A 21 7.82 -6.85 -2.91
CA GLY A 21 8.13 -8.01 -3.75
C GLY A 21 6.89 -8.73 -4.33
N ALA A 22 5.67 -8.28 -4.04
CA ALA A 22 4.48 -8.85 -4.64
C ALA A 22 4.25 -8.28 -6.05
N SER A 23 3.95 -9.16 -7.00
CA SER A 23 3.54 -8.78 -8.36
C SER A 23 2.12 -8.20 -8.43
N ARG A 24 1.28 -8.51 -7.44
CA ARG A 24 -0.15 -8.12 -7.40
C ARG A 24 -0.47 -7.21 -6.22
N ALA A 25 -1.47 -6.35 -6.42
CA ALA A 25 -2.07 -5.59 -5.33
C ALA A 25 -2.82 -6.54 -4.39
N SER A 26 -2.68 -6.31 -3.08
CA SER A 26 -3.51 -6.94 -2.05
C SER A 26 -4.94 -6.45 -2.11
N LYS A 27 -5.12 -5.14 -2.37
CA LYS A 27 -6.43 -4.51 -2.54
C LYS A 27 -6.30 -3.18 -3.30
N VAL A 28 -7.37 -2.78 -3.97
CA VAL A 28 -7.52 -1.49 -4.65
C VAL A 28 -8.67 -0.73 -4.02
N PHE A 29 -8.53 0.59 -3.93
CA PHE A 29 -9.49 1.53 -3.36
C PHE A 29 -9.60 2.75 -4.26
N ASP A 30 -10.73 3.44 -4.21
CA ASP A 30 -10.95 4.66 -4.98
C ASP A 30 -10.15 5.84 -4.40
N THR A 31 -10.02 5.89 -3.06
CA THR A 31 -9.35 6.97 -2.34
C THR A 31 -8.02 6.53 -1.72
N GLN A 32 -7.09 7.49 -1.59
CA GLN A 32 -5.81 7.26 -0.92
C GLN A 32 -6.03 6.95 0.55
N GLU A 33 -6.99 7.63 1.17
CA GLU A 33 -7.28 7.52 2.59
C GLU A 33 -7.71 6.09 2.95
N ASP A 34 -8.58 5.47 2.17
CA ASP A 34 -9.01 4.09 2.39
C ASP A 34 -7.88 3.08 2.19
N ALA A 35 -7.03 3.33 1.18
CA ALA A 35 -5.82 2.54 0.97
C ALA A 35 -4.83 2.66 2.14
N ILE A 36 -4.65 3.86 2.71
CA ILE A 36 -3.81 4.09 3.90
C ILE A 36 -4.39 3.37 5.11
N LYS A 37 -5.69 3.50 5.37
CA LYS A 37 -6.38 2.82 6.49
C LYS A 37 -6.15 1.31 6.42
N TYR A 38 -6.39 0.71 5.25
CA TYR A 38 -6.16 -0.71 5.04
C TYR A 38 -4.67 -1.07 5.16
N GLY A 39 -3.77 -0.35 4.48
CA GLY A 39 -2.34 -0.59 4.49
C GLY A 39 -1.74 -0.53 5.89
N ARG A 40 -2.14 0.45 6.72
CA ARG A 40 -1.72 0.59 8.11
C ARG A 40 -2.15 -0.59 8.96
N SER A 41 -3.38 -1.08 8.77
CA SER A 41 -3.86 -2.27 9.47
C SER A 41 -3.04 -3.52 9.12
N GLN A 42 -2.63 -3.68 7.86
CA GLN A 42 -1.83 -4.81 7.41
C GLN A 42 -0.40 -4.72 7.94
N ALA A 43 0.22 -3.55 7.83
CA ALA A 43 1.56 -3.30 8.35
C ALA A 43 1.63 -3.59 9.86
N LYS A 44 0.63 -3.15 10.63
CA LYS A 44 0.55 -3.46 12.07
C LYS A 44 0.40 -4.96 12.35
N LYS A 45 -0.42 -5.67 11.57
CA LYS A 45 -0.64 -7.13 11.72
C LYS A 45 0.62 -7.94 11.42
N GLU A 46 1.43 -7.50 10.47
CA GLU A 46 2.66 -8.19 10.04
C GLU A 46 3.93 -7.63 10.70
N SER A 47 3.79 -6.73 11.69
CA SER A 47 4.91 -6.03 12.34
C SER A 47 5.89 -5.42 11.32
N GLY A 48 5.34 -4.67 10.37
CA GLY A 48 6.09 -4.06 9.29
C GLY A 48 5.72 -2.60 9.05
N GLU A 49 6.25 -2.05 7.97
CA GLU A 49 6.18 -0.62 7.68
C GLU A 49 5.17 -0.30 6.57
N LEU A 50 4.67 0.94 6.56
CA LEU A 50 3.78 1.45 5.52
C LEU A 50 4.47 2.60 4.79
N TYR A 51 4.60 2.47 3.47
CA TYR A 51 5.02 3.54 2.58
C TYR A 51 3.83 4.03 1.76
N VAL A 52 3.62 5.34 1.76
CA VAL A 52 2.54 5.98 1.02
C VAL A 52 3.16 6.85 -0.06
N HIS A 53 2.92 6.49 -1.31
CA HIS A 53 3.43 7.21 -2.47
C HIS A 53 2.45 8.33 -2.82
N ARG A 54 2.95 9.46 -3.32
CA ARG A 54 2.10 10.52 -3.85
C ARG A 54 1.68 10.19 -5.29
N LYS A 55 0.64 10.90 -5.78
CA LYS A 55 0.11 10.69 -7.16
C LYS A 55 1.15 10.97 -8.25
N ASP A 56 2.10 11.85 -7.97
CA ASP A 56 3.20 12.25 -8.86
C ASP A 56 4.41 11.32 -8.77
N GLY A 57 4.36 10.26 -7.94
CA GLY A 57 5.41 9.25 -7.86
C GLY A 57 6.59 9.61 -6.98
N THR A 58 6.48 10.65 -6.13
CA THR A 58 7.42 10.90 -5.02
C THR A 58 6.97 10.30 -3.69
#